data_AF-A0A3C2EDD6-F1
#
_entry.id   AF-A0A3C2EDD6-F1
#
_cell.length_a   1.000
_cell.length_b   1.000
_cell.length_c   1.000
_cell.angle_alpha   90.00
_cell.angle_beta   90.00
_cell.angle_gamma   90.00
#
_symmetry.space_group_name_H-M   'P 1'
#
loop_
_entity.id
_entity.type
_entity.pdbx_description
1 polymer ?
#
loop_
_entity_poly.entity_id
_entity_poly.type
_entity_poly.pdbx_seq_one_letter_code
_entity_poly.pdbx_strand_id
1 'polypeptide(L)' 'KYLQVGLRVYLKKGMANLNEECDIMIDQIRAIDNKRLVKKIGSLPVDLIEKIKGNIAIIVDLGS' A
#
# COMPACT_ATOMS: atom_id res chain seq x y z
N LYS A 1 -4.89 17.17 -14.35
CA LYS A 1 -3.92 16.58 -13.38
C LYS A 1 -4.66 15.78 -12.29
N TYR A 2 -5.65 14.97 -12.66
CA TYR A 2 -6.28 14.03 -11.72
C TYR A 2 -5.36 12.80 -11.69
N LEU A 3 -4.45 12.80 -10.71
CA LEU A 3 -3.43 11.77 -10.57
C LEU A 3 -4.09 10.40 -10.34
N GLN A 4 -3.82 9.47 -11.27
CA GLN A 4 -3.69 8.01 -11.11
C GLN A 4 -4.12 7.43 -9.75
N VAL A 5 -5.42 7.44 -9.46
CA VAL A 5 -6.00 6.58 -8.42
C VAL A 5 -5.91 5.16 -8.96
N GLY A 6 -5.06 4.36 -8.34
CA GLY A 6 -4.86 2.97 -8.72
C GLY A 6 -5.33 2.06 -7.60
N LEU A 7 -6.14 1.06 -7.94
CA LEU A 7 -6.46 -0.06 -7.04
C LEU A 7 -5.22 -0.91 -6.73
N ARG A 8 -4.13 -0.70 -7.47
CA ARG A 8 -2.84 -1.37 -7.29
C ARG A 8 -1.68 -0.39 -7.33
N VAL A 9 -0.69 -0.63 -6.47
CA VAL A 9 0.59 0.08 -6.46
C VAL A 9 1.71 -0.95 -6.61
N TYR A 10 2.41 -0.88 -7.74
CA TYR A 10 3.49 -1.80 -8.07
C TYR A 10 4.75 -1.55 -7.24
N LEU A 11 5.36 -2.65 -6.79
CA LEU A 11 6.61 -2.75 -6.05
C LEU A 11 7.63 -3.53 -6.88
N LYS A 12 8.78 -2.91 -7.12
CA LYS A 12 9.92 -3.57 -7.76
C LYS A 12 10.51 -4.63 -6.84
N LYS A 13 11.07 -5.69 -7.43
CA LYS A 13 11.88 -6.67 -6.71
C LYS A 13 12.99 -5.98 -5.89
N GLY A 14 13.17 -6.42 -4.65
CA GLY A 14 14.11 -5.84 -3.68
C GLY A 14 13.56 -4.62 -2.91
N MET A 15 12.48 -4.00 -3.37
CA MET A 15 11.80 -2.95 -2.60
C MET A 15 11.09 -3.55 -1.39
N ALA A 16 11.15 -2.87 -0.25
CA ALA A 16 10.55 -3.33 1.00
C ALA A 16 10.95 -4.76 1.39
N ASN A 17 12.16 -5.18 1.01
CA ASN A 17 12.72 -6.51 1.27
C ASN A 17 11.90 -7.67 0.66
N LEU A 18 11.23 -7.42 -0.47
CA LEU A 18 10.52 -8.45 -1.24
C LEU A 18 11.47 -9.11 -2.24
N ASN A 19 11.42 -10.44 -2.33
CA ASN A 19 12.29 -11.23 -3.23
C ASN A 19 11.83 -11.23 -4.69
N GLU A 20 10.63 -10.69 -4.95
CA GLU A 20 9.92 -10.74 -6.21
C GLU A 20 9.21 -9.40 -6.44
N GLU A 21 8.76 -9.17 -7.67
CA GLU A 21 7.91 -8.03 -7.99
C GLU A 21 6.51 -8.27 -7.41
N CYS A 22 5.89 -7.23 -6.85
CA CYS A 22 4.62 -7.37 -6.12
C CYS A 22 3.72 -6.17 -6.34
N ASP A 23 2.43 -6.32 -6.06
CA ASP A 23 1.47 -5.22 -6.02
C ASP A 23 0.88 -5.06 -4.61
N ILE A 24 0.74 -3.83 -4.16
CA ILE A 24 -0.12 -3.49 -3.02
C ILE A 24 -1.54 -3.25 -3.55
N MET A 25 -2.49 -4.04 -3.08
CA MET A 25 -3.91 -3.91 -3.43
C MET A 25 -4.60 -2.92 -2.49
N ILE A 26 -5.02 -1.76 -3.01
CA ILE A 26 -5.60 -0.67 -2.22
C ILE A 26 -7.07 -0.94 -1.90
N ASP A 27 -7.78 -1.68 -2.74
CA ASP A 27 -9.19 -2.03 -2.54
C ASP A 27 -9.41 -3.23 -1.61
N GLN A 28 -8.35 -3.94 -1.23
CA GLN A 28 -8.40 -5.13 -0.36
C GLN A 28 -7.90 -4.88 1.07
N ILE A 29 -8.04 -3.65 1.58
CA ILE A 29 -7.64 -3.31 2.94
C ILE A 29 -8.50 -4.07 3.96
N ARG A 30 -7.87 -4.49 5.06
CA ARG A 30 -8.53 -5.23 6.13
C ARG A 30 -8.02 -4.76 7.50
N ALA A 31 -8.94 -4.53 8.43
CA ALA A 31 -8.60 -4.41 9.85
C ALA A 31 -8.22 -5.79 10.41
N ILE A 32 -7.06 -5.88 11.05
CA ILE A 32 -6.55 -7.11 11.65
C ILE A 32 -6.12 -6.87 13.09
N ASP A 33 -6.27 -7.90 13.93
CA ASP A 33 -5.75 -7.92 15.29
C ASP A 33 -4.21 -8.07 15.28
N ASN A 34 -3.52 -7.41 16.21
CA ASN A 34 -2.07 -7.44 16.33
C ASN A 34 -1.50 -8.86 16.48
N LYS A 35 -2.24 -9.81 17.08
CA LYS A 35 -1.81 -11.21 17.21
C LYS A 35 -1.63 -11.94 15.88
N ARG A 36 -2.18 -11.40 14.78
CA ARG A 36 -2.01 -11.93 13.42
C ARG A 36 -0.68 -11.49 12.77
N LEU A 37 0.01 -10.51 13.34
CA LEU A 37 1.32 -10.07 12.87
C LEU A 37 2.41 -11.03 13.38
N VAL A 38 3.05 -11.76 12.47
CA VAL A 38 4.06 -12.78 12.82
C VAL A 38 5.48 -12.18 12.90
N LYS A 39 5.86 -11.35 11.92
CA LYS A 39 7.18 -10.72 11.84
C LYS A 39 7.17 -9.48 10.94
N LYS A 40 8.07 -8.53 11.20
CA LYS A 40 8.34 -7.41 10.28
C LYS A 40 9.22 -7.90 9.13
N ILE A 41 8.81 -7.64 7.89
CA ILE A 41 9.57 -8.04 6.69
C ILE A 41 10.35 -6.88 6.06
N GLY A 42 9.86 -5.65 6.15
CA GLY A 42 10.50 -4.49 5.54
C GLY A 42 9.77 -3.18 5.85
N SER A 43 10.14 -2.12 5.15
CA SER A 43 9.51 -0.81 5.19
C SER A 43 9.37 -0.27 3.77
N LEU A 44 8.29 0.45 3.49
CA LEU A 44 8.11 1.14 2.20
C LEU A 44 8.82 2.51 2.21
N PRO A 45 9.29 3.00 1.06
CA PRO A 45 9.73 4.39 0.89
C PRO A 45 8.62 5.40 1.23
N VAL A 46 9.01 6.59 1.72
CA VAL A 46 8.06 7.61 2.21
C VAL A 46 7.12 8.11 1.10
N ASP A 47 7.66 8.35 -0.09
CA ASP A 47 6.91 8.75 -1.28
C ASP A 47 5.80 7.75 -1.64
N LEU A 48 6.10 6.45 -1.50
CA LEU A 48 5.13 5.40 -1.76
C LEU A 48 4.06 5.32 -0.67
N ILE A 49 4.44 5.53 0.59
CA ILE A 49 3.50 5.60 1.71
C ILE A 49 2.50 6.75 1.49
N GLU A 50 2.97 7.93 1.06
CA GLU A 50 2.12 9.08 0.76
C GLU A 50 1.15 8.79 -0.40
N LYS A 51 1.65 8.17 -1.48
CA LYS A 51 0.81 7.73 -2.60
C LYS A 51 -0.28 6.75 -2.14
N ILE A 52 0.08 5.74 -1.34
CA ILE A 52 -0.87 4.74 -0.83
C ILE A 52 -1.92 5.43 0.04
N LYS A 53 -1.52 6.29 0.98
CA LYS A 53 -2.46 7.04 1.84
C LYS A 53 -3.47 7.85 1.02
N GLY A 54 -3.01 8.56 -0.01
CA GLY A 54 -3.89 9.28 -0.93
C GLY A 54 -4.89 8.35 -1.63
N ASN A 55 -4.43 7.22 -2.16
CA ASN A 55 -5.30 6.24 -2.81
C ASN A 55 -6.34 5.64 -1.83
N ILE A 56 -5.95 5.36 -0.59
CA ILE A 56 -6.87 4.84 0.45
C ILE A 56 -7.95 5.87 0.77
N ALA A 57 -7.57 7.14 1.00
CA ALA A 57 -8.52 8.19 1.33
C ALA A 57 -9.60 8.37 0.26
N ILE A 58 -9.22 8.23 -1.02
CA ILE A 58 -10.16 8.32 -2.14
C ILE A 58 -11.08 7.09 -2.18
N ILE A 59 -10.56 5.87 -2.01
CA ILE A 59 -11.38 4.64 -2.05
C ILE A 59 -12.38 4.57 -0.89
N VAL A 60 -12.01 5.08 0.28
CA VAL A 60 -12.87 5.08 1.48
C VAL A 60 -13.76 6.34 1.53
N ASP A 61 -13.76 7.16 0.48
CA ASP A 61 -14.55 8.38 0.38
C ASP A 61 -14.32 9.37 1.53
N LEU A 62 -13.08 9.43 2.03
CA LEU A 62 -12.63 10.37 3.07
C LEU A 62 -12.00 11.65 2.49
N GLY A 63 -11.93 11.76 1.16
CA GLY A 63 -11.33 12.88 0.44
C GLY A 63 -12.34 13.75 -0.33
N SER A 64 -13.64 13.54 -0.10
CA SER A 64 -14.76 14.26 -0.70
C SER A 64 -15.25 15.44 0.16
#